data_AF-A0A2D9YYC9-F1
#
_entry.id   AF-A0A2D9YYC9-F1
#
_cell.length_a   1.000
_cell.length_b   1.000
_cell.length_c   1.000
_cell.angle_alpha   90.00
_cell.angle_beta   90.00
_cell.angle_gamma   90.00
#
_symmetry.space_group_name_H-M   'P 1'
#
loop_
_entity.id
_entity.type
_entity.pdbx_description
1 polymer ?
#
loop_
_entity_poly.entity_id
_entity_poly.type
_entity_poly.pdbx_seq_one_letter_code
_entity_poly.pdbx_strand_id
1 'polypeptide(L)'
;MEIKDVYYVYSDFNRIFHHSWSFEENLRRIKNRTGKAYTIDGDTLNFIDIKFDKDMIEPEILLTTIHERSEYISLFDIEHIETDFSIMTYSVERGFQYSFYSFIIATTLNVGLSWDNERRAIPQIWDQYDNLLPMISLLGLNKQHGTGVTYESLTSLVPLTILISMAYDVFKDKNKFYFSPVYENKKFGRSMHVFSLKQLVRSKLDSIIFRLEKNKLGRKVIGWFR
;
A
#
# COMPACT_ATOMS: atom_id res chain seq x y z
N MET A 1 7.50 0.62 24.12
CA MET A 1 6.59 0.46 22.97
C MET A 1 6.29 1.86 22.47
N GLU A 2 6.66 2.20 21.24
CA GLU A 2 6.30 3.51 20.69
C GLU A 2 4.85 3.47 20.18
N ILE A 3 4.06 4.52 20.42
CA ILE A 3 2.63 4.60 20.05
C ILE A 3 2.41 4.32 18.55
N LYS A 4 3.40 4.64 17.71
CA LYS A 4 3.37 4.43 16.25
C LYS A 4 3.25 2.95 15.83
N ASP A 5 3.68 2.03 16.70
CA ASP A 5 3.69 0.58 16.43
C ASP A 5 2.41 -0.11 16.91
N VAL A 6 1.52 0.63 17.58
CA VAL A 6 0.26 0.12 18.13
C VAL A 6 -0.83 0.19 17.07
N TYR A 7 -1.51 -0.94 16.80
CA TYR A 7 -2.49 -1.04 15.72
C TYR A 7 -3.67 -0.08 15.91
N TYR A 8 -4.31 -0.10 17.08
CA TYR A 8 -5.20 0.93 17.60
C TYR A 8 -5.30 0.84 19.13
N VAL A 9 -5.79 1.90 19.78
CA VAL A 9 -6.07 1.97 21.22
C VAL A 9 -7.47 2.53 21.43
N TYR A 10 -8.22 1.89 22.32
CA TYR A 10 -9.57 2.29 22.70
C TYR A 10 -9.67 2.54 24.21
N SER A 11 -10.64 3.36 24.59
CA SER A 11 -10.96 3.68 25.98
C SER A 11 -12.05 2.77 26.55
N ASP A 12 -12.25 2.81 27.87
CA ASP A 12 -13.32 2.09 28.57
C ASP A 12 -14.73 2.49 28.11
N PHE A 13 -14.86 3.61 27.40
CA PHE A 13 -16.12 4.05 26.78
C PHE A 13 -16.32 3.50 25.36
N ASN A 14 -15.56 2.47 24.95
CA ASN A 14 -15.61 1.90 23.61
C ASN A 14 -15.36 2.95 22.50
N ARG A 15 -14.38 3.82 22.71
CA ARG A 15 -13.97 4.85 21.73
C ARG A 15 -12.53 4.68 21.32
N ILE A 16 -12.25 4.68 20.02
CA ILE A 16 -10.87 4.63 19.51
C ILE A 16 -10.32 6.05 19.49
N PHE A 17 -9.24 6.29 20.24
CA PHE A 17 -8.58 7.60 20.28
C PHE A 17 -7.20 7.59 19.62
N HIS A 18 -6.68 6.41 19.28
CA HIS A 18 -5.46 6.26 18.49
C HIS A 18 -5.59 5.09 17.53
N HIS A 19 -5.16 5.27 16.29
CA HIS A 19 -5.01 4.18 15.34
C HIS A 19 -3.78 4.41 14.45
N SER A 20 -3.16 3.31 14.05
CA SER A 20 -2.00 3.34 13.15
C SER A 20 -2.40 3.58 11.71
N TRP A 21 -1.43 4.01 10.89
CA TRP A 21 -1.59 4.06 9.44
C TRP A 21 -1.94 2.68 8.84
N SER A 22 -1.40 1.60 9.40
CA SER A 22 -1.74 0.24 8.95
C SER A 22 -3.20 -0.11 9.20
N PHE A 23 -3.78 0.35 10.32
CA PHE A 23 -5.20 0.18 10.62
C PHE A 23 -6.07 0.91 9.59
N GLU A 24 -5.80 2.20 9.38
CA GLU A 24 -6.53 3.02 8.39
C GLU A 24 -6.44 2.41 6.98
N GLU A 25 -5.24 1.99 6.57
CA GLU A 25 -5.02 1.38 5.27
C GLU A 25 -5.72 0.02 5.13
N ASN A 26 -5.79 -0.79 6.20
CA ASN A 26 -6.58 -2.03 6.19
C ASN A 26 -8.07 -1.75 6.04
N LEU A 27 -8.62 -0.78 6.78
CA LEU A 27 -10.01 -0.36 6.63
C LEU A 27 -10.32 0.11 5.21
N ARG A 28 -9.43 0.93 4.63
CA ARG A 28 -9.53 1.39 3.24
C ARG A 28 -9.53 0.23 2.24
N ARG A 29 -8.78 -0.84 2.51
CA ARG A 29 -8.71 -2.01 1.63
C ARG A 29 -9.97 -2.87 1.67
N ILE A 30 -10.62 -2.92 2.83
CA ILE A 30 -11.84 -3.70 3.07
C ILE A 30 -13.08 -2.96 2.55
N LYS A 31 -13.11 -1.64 2.70
CA LYS A 31 -14.24 -0.79 2.34
C LYS A 31 -14.73 -1.05 0.91
N ASN A 32 -16.05 -1.08 0.73
CA ASN A 32 -16.71 -1.31 -0.56
C ASN A 32 -16.36 -2.65 -1.21
N ARG A 33 -16.16 -3.70 -0.40
CA ARG A 33 -15.96 -5.07 -0.87
C ARG A 33 -17.00 -6.01 -0.28
N THR A 34 -17.12 -7.17 -0.92
CA THR A 34 -17.91 -8.32 -0.46
C THR A 34 -17.04 -9.20 0.44
N GLY A 35 -17.66 -9.86 1.41
CA GLY A 35 -16.94 -10.74 2.31
C GLY A 35 -17.79 -11.34 3.41
N LYS A 36 -17.09 -11.83 4.44
CA LYS A 36 -17.63 -12.42 5.65
C LYS A 36 -17.03 -11.72 6.86
N ALA A 37 -17.86 -11.33 7.82
CA ALA A 37 -17.42 -10.86 9.12
C ALA A 37 -17.65 -11.99 10.13
N TYR A 38 -16.64 -12.28 10.93
CA TYR A 38 -16.68 -13.27 12.00
C TYR A 38 -16.75 -12.52 13.33
N THR A 39 -17.81 -12.76 14.09
CA THR A 39 -17.99 -12.11 15.39
C THR A 39 -17.21 -12.83 16.48
N ILE A 40 -16.94 -12.15 17.58
CA ILE A 40 -16.32 -12.75 18.76
C ILE A 40 -17.15 -13.88 19.37
N ASP A 41 -18.49 -13.83 19.19
CA ASP A 41 -19.44 -14.83 19.68
C ASP A 41 -19.48 -16.10 18.80
N GLY A 42 -18.78 -16.09 17.64
CA GLY A 42 -18.70 -17.21 16.72
C GLY A 42 -19.70 -17.17 15.56
N ASP A 43 -20.48 -16.09 15.44
CA ASP A 43 -21.38 -15.90 14.31
C ASP A 43 -20.62 -15.47 13.05
N THR A 44 -21.21 -15.78 11.89
CA THR A 44 -20.68 -15.38 10.57
C THR A 44 -21.72 -14.56 9.82
N LEU A 45 -21.35 -13.33 9.45
CA LEU A 45 -22.20 -12.39 8.74
C LEU A 45 -21.68 -12.20 7.31
N ASN A 46 -22.47 -12.63 6.33
CA ASN A 46 -22.14 -12.41 4.92
C ASN A 46 -22.59 -11.02 4.47
N PHE A 47 -21.71 -10.25 3.83
CA PHE A 47 -21.99 -8.89 3.36
C PHE A 47 -21.55 -8.68 1.91
N ILE A 48 -22.25 -7.81 1.20
CA ILE A 48 -21.94 -7.35 -0.17
C ILE A 48 -21.28 -5.96 -0.19
N ASP A 49 -21.46 -5.19 0.88
CA ASP A 49 -20.81 -3.89 1.08
C ASP A 49 -20.50 -3.71 2.56
N ILE A 50 -19.43 -2.98 2.84
CA ILE A 50 -18.97 -2.66 4.19
C ILE A 50 -18.43 -1.24 4.23
N LYS A 51 -18.91 -0.47 5.22
CA LYS A 51 -18.46 0.89 5.51
C LYS A 51 -18.07 1.00 6.96
N PHE A 52 -17.12 1.88 7.21
CA PHE A 52 -16.57 2.16 8.52
C PHE A 52 -16.81 3.63 8.85
N ASP A 53 -17.12 3.93 10.11
CA ASP A 53 -17.03 5.31 10.59
C ASP A 53 -15.61 5.84 10.39
N LYS A 54 -15.47 7.04 9.84
CA LYS A 54 -14.17 7.62 9.54
C LYS A 54 -13.49 8.13 10.81
N ASP A 55 -14.27 8.67 11.74
CA ASP A 55 -13.73 9.33 12.93
C ASP A 55 -13.45 8.31 14.04
N MET A 56 -14.04 7.11 13.96
CA MET A 56 -13.83 5.98 14.90
C MET A 56 -14.12 6.36 16.36
N ILE A 57 -14.87 7.46 16.55
CA ILE A 57 -15.35 7.93 17.85
C ILE A 57 -16.34 6.92 18.39
N GLU A 58 -17.26 6.48 17.53
CA GLU A 58 -18.14 5.33 17.71
C GLU A 58 -17.70 4.32 16.65
N PRO A 59 -16.85 3.35 17.00
CA PRO A 59 -16.25 2.45 16.04
C PRO A 59 -17.29 1.43 15.58
N GLU A 60 -18.19 1.88 14.72
CA GLU A 60 -19.25 1.10 14.12
C GLU A 60 -18.90 0.76 12.67
N ILE A 61 -19.34 -0.43 12.27
CA ILE A 61 -19.29 -0.94 10.92
C ILE A 61 -20.72 -1.02 10.41
N LEU A 62 -20.96 -0.44 9.24
CA LEU A 62 -22.20 -0.68 8.50
C LEU A 62 -21.97 -1.83 7.53
N LEU A 63 -22.63 -2.96 7.76
CA LEU A 63 -22.65 -4.10 6.85
C LEU A 63 -23.93 -4.09 6.03
N THR A 64 -23.82 -4.16 4.71
CA THR A 64 -24.96 -4.39 3.82
C THR A 64 -25.01 -5.86 3.44
N THR A 65 -26.09 -6.53 3.81
CA THR A 65 -26.34 -7.95 3.53
C THR A 65 -26.77 -8.16 2.08
N ILE A 66 -26.79 -9.43 1.64
CA ILE A 66 -27.25 -9.83 0.30
C ILE A 66 -28.70 -9.40 0.03
N HIS A 67 -29.54 -9.29 1.07
CA HIS A 67 -30.93 -8.85 0.97
C HIS A 67 -31.07 -7.32 1.02
N GLU A 68 -29.99 -6.57 0.76
CA GLU A 68 -29.90 -5.11 0.81
C GLU A 68 -30.29 -4.47 2.15
N ARG A 69 -30.37 -5.28 3.22
CA ARG A 69 -30.53 -4.78 4.59
C ARG A 69 -29.18 -4.35 5.12
N SER A 70 -29.12 -3.15 5.66
CA SER A 70 -27.91 -2.58 6.25
C SER A 70 -28.03 -2.57 7.77
N GLU A 71 -27.03 -3.11 8.46
CA GLU A 71 -27.00 -3.25 9.91
C GLU A 71 -25.71 -2.64 10.46
N TYR A 72 -25.84 -1.92 11.57
CA TYR A 72 -24.71 -1.37 12.30
C TYR A 72 -24.25 -2.39 13.35
N ILE A 73 -22.95 -2.67 13.36
CA ILE A 73 -22.31 -3.59 14.29
C ILE A 73 -21.07 -2.91 14.86
N SER A 74 -20.83 -3.08 16.16
CA SER A 74 -19.61 -2.58 16.80
C SER A 74 -18.39 -3.29 16.21
N LEU A 75 -17.34 -2.52 15.88
CA LEU A 75 -16.04 -3.05 15.46
C LEU A 75 -15.44 -3.98 16.52
N PHE A 76 -15.74 -3.75 17.79
CA PHE A 76 -15.21 -4.56 18.90
C PHE A 76 -15.83 -5.96 18.94
N ASP A 77 -17.04 -6.13 18.40
CA ASP A 77 -17.74 -7.41 18.33
C ASP A 77 -17.25 -8.24 17.15
N ILE A 78 -16.41 -7.68 16.28
CA ILE A 78 -15.80 -8.37 15.14
C ILE A 78 -14.42 -8.90 15.51
N GLU A 79 -14.25 -10.21 15.42
CA GLU A 79 -12.93 -10.85 15.53
C GLU A 79 -12.10 -10.53 14.29
N HIS A 80 -12.62 -10.90 13.11
CA HIS A 80 -11.96 -10.65 11.85
C HIS A 80 -12.94 -10.57 10.67
N ILE A 81 -12.50 -9.92 9.60
CA ILE A 81 -13.21 -9.79 8.32
C ILE A 81 -12.42 -10.51 7.24
N GLU A 82 -13.06 -11.40 6.51
CA GLU A 82 -12.52 -12.05 5.33
C GLU A 82 -13.16 -11.43 4.07
N THR A 83 -12.37 -10.70 3.30
CA THR A 83 -12.81 -10.17 2.00
C THR A 83 -12.70 -11.25 0.93
N ASP A 84 -13.46 -11.08 -0.15
CA ASP A 84 -13.23 -11.83 -1.37
C ASP A 84 -11.85 -11.52 -2.01
N PHE A 85 -11.52 -12.27 -3.07
CA PHE A 85 -10.26 -12.09 -3.80
C PHE A 85 -10.19 -10.79 -4.61
N SER A 86 -11.23 -9.94 -4.61
CA SER A 86 -11.16 -8.63 -5.27
C SER A 86 -10.07 -7.74 -4.66
N ILE A 87 -9.69 -8.02 -3.40
CA ILE A 87 -8.59 -7.38 -2.69
C ILE A 87 -7.22 -7.56 -3.38
N MET A 88 -7.10 -8.57 -4.24
CA MET A 88 -5.90 -8.89 -5.00
C MET A 88 -5.50 -7.77 -5.98
N THR A 89 -6.40 -6.83 -6.26
CA THR A 89 -6.08 -5.57 -6.95
C THR A 89 -4.90 -4.83 -6.29
N TYR A 90 -4.81 -4.84 -4.96
CA TYR A 90 -3.69 -4.23 -4.24
C TYR A 90 -2.38 -5.01 -4.42
N SER A 91 -2.46 -6.33 -4.56
CA SER A 91 -1.32 -7.19 -4.86
C SER A 91 -0.78 -6.90 -6.26
N VAL A 92 -1.67 -6.68 -7.22
CA VAL A 92 -1.35 -6.25 -8.59
C VAL A 92 -0.65 -4.90 -8.59
N GLU A 93 -1.25 -3.89 -7.94
CA GLU A 93 -0.67 -2.55 -7.83
C GLU A 93 0.73 -2.60 -7.20
N ARG A 94 0.89 -3.35 -6.11
CA ARG A 94 2.18 -3.53 -5.44
C ARG A 94 3.20 -4.25 -6.31
N GLY A 95 2.79 -5.31 -7.02
CA GLY A 95 3.66 -6.05 -7.93
C GLY A 95 4.17 -5.17 -9.08
N PHE A 96 3.30 -4.31 -9.61
CA PHE A 96 3.67 -3.29 -10.58
C PHE A 96 4.64 -2.25 -9.99
N GLN A 97 4.39 -1.75 -8.77
CA GLN A 97 5.30 -0.82 -8.12
C GLN A 97 6.68 -1.44 -7.89
N TYR A 98 6.75 -2.73 -7.52
CA TYR A 98 8.02 -3.43 -7.32
C TYR A 98 8.83 -3.55 -8.61
N SER A 99 8.21 -3.93 -9.72
CA SER A 99 8.91 -3.98 -11.02
C SER A 99 9.32 -2.57 -11.46
N PHE A 100 8.43 -1.59 -11.34
CA PHE A 100 8.73 -0.21 -11.70
C PHE A 100 9.90 0.39 -10.91
N TYR A 101 9.91 0.26 -9.58
CA TYR A 101 11.01 0.78 -8.76
C TYR A 101 12.31 0.01 -8.99
N SER A 102 12.26 -1.32 -9.11
CA SER A 102 13.44 -2.13 -9.40
C SER A 102 14.06 -1.70 -10.73
N PHE A 103 13.21 -1.42 -11.72
CA PHE A 103 13.63 -0.90 -13.01
C PHE A 103 14.30 0.46 -12.91
N ILE A 104 13.68 1.44 -12.23
CA ILE A 104 14.30 2.77 -12.06
C ILE A 104 15.66 2.68 -11.37
N ILE A 105 15.78 1.83 -10.34
CA ILE A 105 17.05 1.58 -9.65
C ILE A 105 18.07 0.95 -10.59
N ALA A 106 17.69 -0.12 -11.30
CA ALA A 106 18.58 -0.82 -12.23
C ALA A 106 19.05 0.10 -13.36
N THR A 107 18.17 0.89 -13.97
CA THR A 107 18.51 1.87 -14.99
C THR A 107 19.45 2.92 -14.44
N THR A 108 19.20 3.46 -13.25
CA THR A 108 20.07 4.46 -12.61
C THR A 108 21.46 3.90 -12.32
N LEU A 109 21.55 2.67 -11.81
CA LEU A 109 22.82 1.98 -11.58
C LEU A 109 23.55 1.73 -12.90
N ASN A 110 22.84 1.30 -13.94
CA ASN A 110 23.43 1.08 -15.25
C ASN A 110 23.98 2.38 -15.85
N VAL A 111 23.25 3.50 -15.76
CA VAL A 111 23.76 4.83 -16.16
C VAL A 111 25.02 5.19 -15.39
N GLY A 112 25.05 4.98 -14.07
CA GLY A 112 26.22 5.27 -13.25
C GLY A 112 27.44 4.40 -13.58
N LEU A 113 27.22 3.11 -13.87
CA LEU A 113 28.29 2.16 -14.21
C LEU A 113 28.81 2.32 -15.65
N SER A 114 27.93 2.66 -16.59
CA SER A 114 28.27 2.90 -18.01
C SER A 114 28.64 4.35 -18.30
N TRP A 115 28.83 5.16 -17.26
CA TRP A 115 29.12 6.58 -17.39
C TRP A 115 30.45 6.83 -18.08
N ASP A 116 30.39 7.50 -19.22
CA ASP A 116 31.56 7.94 -19.98
C ASP A 116 31.85 9.42 -19.66
N ASN A 117 32.98 9.66 -19.00
CA ASN A 117 33.43 11.00 -18.62
C ASN A 117 33.79 11.89 -19.81
N GLU A 118 34.05 11.29 -20.98
CA GLU A 118 34.39 12.02 -22.20
C GLU A 118 33.14 12.47 -22.99
N ARG A 119 31.98 11.91 -22.68
CA ARG A 119 30.71 12.24 -23.32
C ARG A 119 29.88 13.21 -22.48
N ARG A 120 28.99 13.96 -23.15
CA ARG A 120 28.05 14.85 -22.45
C ARG A 120 27.05 14.03 -21.63
N ALA A 121 26.77 14.49 -20.42
CA ALA A 121 25.87 13.85 -19.45
C ALA A 121 24.44 13.62 -19.98
N ILE A 122 23.84 14.64 -20.60
CA ILE A 122 22.43 14.62 -21.00
C ILE A 122 22.15 13.57 -22.10
N PRO A 123 22.93 13.48 -23.21
CA PRO A 123 22.74 12.45 -24.23
C PRO A 123 22.86 11.02 -23.71
N GLN A 124 23.83 10.74 -22.83
CA GLN A 124 24.02 9.40 -22.24
C GLN A 124 22.81 8.93 -21.43
N ILE A 125 22.12 9.86 -20.77
CA ILE A 125 20.87 9.56 -20.05
C ILE A 125 19.76 9.24 -21.06
N TRP A 126 19.63 10.03 -22.13
CA TRP A 126 18.61 9.83 -23.17
C TRP A 126 18.77 8.51 -23.92
N ASP A 127 20.00 8.11 -24.26
CA ASP A 127 20.28 6.83 -24.91
C ASP A 127 19.78 5.65 -24.05
N GLN A 128 19.89 5.77 -22.72
CA GLN A 128 19.36 4.76 -21.80
C GLN A 128 17.83 4.74 -21.75
N TYR A 129 17.16 5.89 -21.91
CA TYR A 129 15.71 5.98 -21.98
C TYR A 129 15.15 5.45 -23.30
N ASP A 130 15.83 5.67 -24.42
CA ASP A 130 15.42 5.15 -25.73
C ASP A 130 15.44 3.61 -25.76
N ASN A 131 16.35 2.97 -25.02
CA ASN A 131 16.37 1.52 -24.82
C ASN A 131 15.17 0.97 -24.01
N LEU A 132 14.36 1.84 -23.42
CA LEU A 132 13.17 1.49 -22.63
C LEU A 132 11.88 1.56 -23.45
N LEU A 133 11.92 2.12 -24.65
CA LEU A 133 10.73 2.36 -25.45
C LEU A 133 10.39 1.14 -26.31
N PRO A 134 9.10 0.74 -26.39
CA PRO A 134 8.65 -0.24 -27.37
C PRO A 134 8.93 0.24 -28.78
N MET A 135 9.08 -0.71 -29.70
CA MET A 135 8.99 -0.41 -31.13
C MET A 135 7.55 0.02 -31.46
N ILE A 136 7.34 1.30 -31.78
CA ILE A 136 6.05 1.82 -32.24
C ILE A 136 6.17 2.20 -33.72
N SER A 137 5.83 1.25 -34.60
CA SER A 137 5.93 1.40 -36.06
C SER A 137 5.11 2.56 -36.63
N LEU A 138 4.03 2.96 -35.95
CA LEU A 138 3.10 4.02 -36.38
C LEU A 138 3.66 5.44 -36.17
N LEU A 139 4.46 5.68 -35.12
CA LEU A 139 5.00 6.99 -34.77
C LEU A 139 6.47 7.19 -35.20
N GLY A 140 7.06 6.20 -35.86
CA GLY A 140 8.47 6.26 -36.31
C GLY A 140 9.50 6.14 -35.19
N LEU A 141 9.07 5.95 -33.94
CA LEU A 141 9.93 5.75 -32.78
C LEU A 141 10.56 4.35 -32.83
N ASN A 142 11.89 4.29 -32.65
CA ASN A 142 12.70 3.07 -32.56
C ASN A 142 12.71 2.13 -33.79
N LYS A 143 12.34 2.62 -34.99
CA LYS A 143 12.30 1.82 -36.24
C LYS A 143 13.63 1.19 -36.66
N GLN A 144 14.76 1.78 -36.26
CA GLN A 144 16.10 1.36 -36.70
C GLN A 144 16.79 0.38 -35.73
N HIS A 145 16.41 0.35 -34.45
CA HIS A 145 17.15 -0.38 -33.41
C HIS A 145 16.35 -1.56 -32.78
N GLY A 146 15.12 -1.82 -33.25
CA GLY A 146 14.26 -2.90 -32.74
C GLY A 146 13.62 -2.56 -31.39
N THR A 147 12.94 -3.53 -30.75
CA THR A 147 12.56 -3.38 -29.34
C THR A 147 13.82 -3.30 -28.48
N GLY A 148 13.95 -2.26 -27.66
CA GLY A 148 15.07 -2.16 -26.75
C GLY A 148 15.11 -3.35 -25.79
N VAL A 149 16.29 -3.95 -25.59
CA VAL A 149 16.47 -5.13 -24.71
C VAL A 149 15.96 -4.91 -23.28
N THR A 150 15.92 -3.64 -22.85
CA THR A 150 15.42 -3.28 -21.52
C THR A 150 13.88 -3.25 -21.48
N TYR A 151 13.22 -2.91 -22.60
CA TYR A 151 11.76 -3.01 -22.74
C TYR A 151 11.27 -4.46 -22.63
N GLU A 152 11.95 -5.42 -23.27
CA GLU A 152 11.61 -6.85 -23.20
C GLU A 152 11.77 -7.42 -21.78
N SER A 153 12.78 -6.94 -21.05
CA SER A 153 12.93 -7.27 -19.63
C SER A 153 11.77 -6.71 -18.79
N LEU A 154 11.23 -5.54 -19.13
CA LEU A 154 10.15 -4.89 -18.40
C LEU A 154 8.80 -5.59 -18.65
N THR A 155 8.54 -5.99 -19.89
CA THR A 155 7.30 -6.71 -20.26
C THR A 155 7.24 -8.12 -19.68
N SER A 156 8.38 -8.73 -19.35
CA SER A 156 8.45 -10.02 -18.65
C SER A 156 8.50 -9.87 -17.13
N LEU A 157 9.21 -8.86 -16.62
CA LEU A 157 9.34 -8.60 -15.18
C LEU A 157 8.01 -8.18 -14.56
N VAL A 158 7.25 -7.30 -15.21
CA VAL A 158 6.00 -6.75 -14.64
C VAL A 158 4.95 -7.85 -14.37
N PRO A 159 4.58 -8.71 -15.34
CA PRO A 159 3.64 -9.80 -15.06
C PRO A 159 4.17 -10.77 -14.00
N LEU A 160 5.47 -11.08 -14.03
CA LEU A 160 6.09 -11.99 -13.06
C LEU A 160 6.01 -11.45 -11.63
N THR A 161 6.37 -10.18 -11.40
CA THR A 161 6.30 -9.57 -10.06
C THR A 161 4.85 -9.45 -9.57
N ILE A 162 3.90 -9.20 -10.46
CA ILE A 162 2.47 -9.22 -10.16
C ILE A 162 2.04 -10.62 -9.68
N LEU A 163 2.35 -11.67 -10.45
CA LEU A 163 1.99 -13.04 -10.09
C LEU A 163 2.61 -13.47 -8.75
N ILE A 164 3.89 -13.15 -8.53
CA ILE A 164 4.57 -13.43 -7.26
C ILE A 164 3.89 -12.67 -6.11
N SER A 165 3.54 -11.40 -6.30
CA SER A 165 2.87 -10.57 -5.29
C SER A 165 1.48 -11.11 -4.95
N MET A 166 0.72 -11.57 -5.94
CA MET A 166 -0.59 -12.21 -5.77
C MET A 166 -0.47 -13.55 -5.03
N ALA A 167 0.42 -14.43 -5.49
CA ALA A 167 0.66 -15.73 -4.87
C ALA A 167 1.10 -15.60 -3.41
N TYR A 168 1.94 -14.62 -3.10
CA TYR A 168 2.34 -14.30 -1.72
C TYR A 168 1.16 -13.85 -0.87
N ASP A 169 0.25 -13.02 -1.39
CA ASP A 169 -0.90 -12.53 -0.63
C ASP A 169 -1.93 -13.64 -0.38
N VAL A 170 -2.12 -14.55 -1.33
CA VAL A 170 -2.93 -15.76 -1.16
C VAL A 170 -2.30 -16.69 -0.10
N PHE A 171 -1.00 -16.99 -0.21
CA PHE A 171 -0.29 -17.85 0.75
C PHE A 171 -0.29 -17.29 2.19
N LYS A 172 -0.40 -15.97 2.34
CA LYS A 172 -0.41 -15.29 3.65
C LYS A 172 -1.81 -14.91 4.14
N ASP A 173 -2.87 -15.38 3.49
CA ASP A 173 -4.26 -15.07 3.83
C ASP A 173 -4.49 -13.56 4.05
N LYS A 174 -3.94 -12.73 3.14
CA LYS A 174 -4.01 -11.27 3.30
C LYS A 174 -5.42 -10.69 3.10
N ASN A 175 -6.38 -11.52 2.71
CA ASN A 175 -7.79 -11.19 2.67
C ASN A 175 -8.47 -11.22 4.06
N LYS A 176 -7.80 -11.75 5.10
CA LYS A 176 -8.31 -11.77 6.49
C LYS A 176 -7.78 -10.57 7.29
N PHE A 177 -8.66 -9.77 7.86
CA PHE A 177 -8.34 -8.55 8.63
C PHE A 177 -8.84 -8.69 10.05
N TYR A 178 -7.94 -8.61 11.02
CA TYR A 178 -8.29 -8.84 12.41
C TYR A 178 -8.45 -7.50 13.14
N PHE A 179 -9.46 -7.44 14.01
CA PHE A 179 -9.80 -6.23 14.77
C PHE A 179 -9.67 -6.48 16.26
N SER A 180 -10.34 -7.50 16.81
CA SER A 180 -10.26 -7.81 18.24
C SER A 180 -9.35 -9.00 18.57
N PRO A 181 -8.12 -8.79 19.11
CA PRO A 181 -7.28 -9.85 19.69
C PRO A 181 -7.30 -9.88 21.23
N VAL A 182 -7.92 -8.89 21.88
CA VAL A 182 -7.60 -8.59 23.29
C VAL A 182 -8.53 -9.29 24.29
N TYR A 183 -9.67 -9.82 23.84
CA TYR A 183 -10.40 -10.80 24.66
C TYR A 183 -9.60 -12.12 24.64
N GLU A 184 -9.07 -12.53 25.80
CA GLU A 184 -8.52 -13.87 26.09
C GLU A 184 -7.10 -14.24 25.57
N ASN A 185 -6.14 -13.30 25.49
CA ASN A 185 -4.74 -13.60 25.11
C ASN A 185 -4.55 -14.24 23.71
N LYS A 186 -5.55 -14.14 22.82
CA LYS A 186 -5.45 -14.66 21.46
C LYS A 186 -4.59 -13.74 20.58
N LYS A 187 -3.48 -14.28 20.06
CA LYS A 187 -2.66 -13.55 19.09
C LYS A 187 -3.34 -13.56 17.73
N PHE A 188 -3.28 -12.44 17.01
CA PHE A 188 -3.68 -12.39 15.61
C PHE A 188 -2.96 -13.47 14.80
N GLY A 189 -3.69 -14.13 13.88
CA GLY A 189 -3.14 -15.17 13.02
C GLY A 189 -2.05 -14.67 12.05
N ARG A 190 -2.00 -13.35 11.80
CA ARG A 190 -0.94 -12.70 11.03
C ARG A 190 -0.70 -11.26 11.49
N SER A 191 0.44 -10.69 11.11
CA SER A 191 0.68 -9.26 11.29
C SER A 191 -0.26 -8.43 10.42
N MET A 192 -0.91 -7.43 11.04
CA MET A 192 -1.74 -6.44 10.35
C MET A 192 -0.94 -5.27 9.77
N HIS A 193 0.39 -5.28 9.93
CA HIS A 193 1.24 -4.23 9.41
C HIS A 193 1.17 -4.17 7.87
N VAL A 194 0.89 -2.97 7.35
CA VAL A 194 0.95 -2.69 5.93
C VAL A 194 2.24 -1.95 5.65
N PHE A 195 3.08 -2.55 4.79
CA PHE A 195 4.28 -1.90 4.32
C PHE A 195 3.96 -0.95 3.16
N SER A 196 4.52 0.26 3.21
CA SER A 196 4.43 1.25 2.12
C SER A 196 5.70 2.10 2.06
N LEU A 197 6.40 2.03 0.93
CA LEU A 197 7.58 2.87 0.66
C LEU A 197 7.23 4.36 0.71
N LYS A 198 6.08 4.73 0.13
CA LYS A 198 5.59 6.10 0.16
C LYS A 198 5.43 6.61 1.59
N GLN A 199 4.89 5.78 2.49
CA GLN A 199 4.70 6.15 3.89
C GLN A 199 6.03 6.23 4.64
N LEU A 200 6.98 5.32 4.36
CA LEU A 200 8.34 5.39 4.93
C LEU A 200 9.07 6.67 4.52
N VAL A 201 9.00 7.04 3.24
CA VAL A 201 9.59 8.30 2.75
C VAL A 201 8.90 9.50 3.40
N ARG A 202 7.57 9.52 3.40
CA ARG A 202 6.77 10.61 4.00
C ARG A 202 7.10 10.80 5.49
N SER A 203 7.05 9.73 6.29
CA SER A 203 7.37 9.80 7.73
C SER A 203 8.79 10.30 8.01
N LYS A 204 9.77 9.92 7.17
CA LYS A 204 11.14 10.45 7.27
C LYS A 204 11.19 11.93 6.91
N LEU A 205 10.51 12.36 5.85
CA LEU A 205 10.43 13.76 5.45
C LEU A 205 9.75 14.61 6.52
N ASP A 206 8.61 14.16 7.04
CA ASP A 206 7.87 14.85 8.12
C ASP A 206 8.75 15.02 9.37
N SER A 207 9.53 13.99 9.73
CA SER A 207 10.49 14.07 10.84
C SER A 207 11.61 15.08 10.58
N ILE A 208 12.15 15.13 9.34
CA ILE A 208 13.15 16.11 8.93
C ILE A 208 12.57 17.53 8.98
N ILE A 209 11.38 17.73 8.40
CA ILE A 209 10.65 19.00 8.39
C ILE A 209 10.41 19.48 9.82
N PHE A 210 9.89 18.62 10.69
CA PHE A 210 9.65 18.95 12.10
C PHE A 210 10.93 19.36 12.84
N ARG A 211 12.05 18.66 12.60
CA ARG A 211 13.36 19.04 13.16
C ARG A 211 13.85 20.38 12.63
N LEU A 212 13.62 20.67 11.34
CA LEU A 212 13.96 21.95 10.72
C LEU A 212 13.09 23.10 11.24
N GLU A 213 11.79 22.90 11.45
CA GLU A 213 10.86 23.91 12.01
C GLU A 213 11.18 24.29 13.46
N LYS A 214 11.80 23.37 14.22
CA LYS A 214 12.32 23.65 15.56
C LYS A 214 13.53 24.59 15.55
N ASN A 215 14.31 24.63 14.45
CA ASN A 215 15.45 25.52 14.32
C ASN A 215 15.03 26.87 13.71
N LYS A 216 15.57 27.98 14.25
CA LYS A 216 15.24 29.35 13.81
C LYS A 216 15.54 29.58 12.31
N LEU A 217 16.62 28.98 11.80
CA LEU A 217 16.99 29.01 10.38
C LEU A 217 16.08 28.11 9.53
N GLY A 218 15.80 26.88 9.98
CA GLY A 218 14.95 25.95 9.24
C GLY A 218 13.50 26.44 9.13
N ARG A 219 12.98 27.09 10.18
CA ARG A 219 11.67 27.77 10.15
C ARG A 219 11.60 28.87 9.08
N LYS A 220 12.68 29.63 8.90
CA LYS A 220 12.75 30.68 7.87
C LYS A 220 12.79 30.10 6.45
N VAL A 221 13.52 29.01 6.25
CA VAL A 221 13.61 28.32 4.95
C VAL A 221 12.28 27.65 4.60
N ILE A 222 11.65 26.93 5.53
CA ILE A 222 10.35 26.27 5.30
C ILE A 222 9.25 27.30 5.04
N GLY A 223 9.27 28.44 5.74
CA GLY A 223 8.32 29.54 5.52
C GLY A 223 8.42 30.22 4.16
N TRP A 224 9.46 29.97 3.35
CA TRP A 224 9.53 30.43 1.96
C TRP A 224 8.89 29.45 0.95
N PHE A 225 8.71 28.19 1.34
CA PHE A 225 8.14 27.15 0.49
C PHE A 225 6.66 26.85 0.79
N ARG A 226 6.07 27.56 1.76
CA ARG A 226 4.68 27.41 2.21
C ARG A 226 3.87 28.64 1.81
#